data_AF-A0A2V1JW84-F1
#
_entry.id   AF-A0A2V1JW84-F1
#
_cell.length_a   1.000
_cell.length_b   1.000
_cell.length_c   1.000
_cell.angle_alpha   90.00
_cell.angle_beta   90.00
_cell.angle_gamma   90.00
#
_symmetry.space_group_name_H-M   'P 1'
#
loop_
_entity.id
_entity.type
_entity.pdbx_description
1 polymer ?
#
loop_
_entity_poly.entity_id
_entity_poly.type
_entity_poly.pdbx_seq_one_letter_code
_entity_poly.pdbx_strand_id
1 'polypeptide(L)'
;HSIIQQSSLDFNKKLSLAEDSDFLIRYIIKCGRIIFSQESCYHYSTDAGSAMRTYDGKKTEGYLLSLQTTQNAIPENDQQLYQAYQVYILMHLNIMMVREVFSAGNRVAFSEKVKALKKILREEIFQKALQAVPVASCRSARMMPILLLKFQQYYLCGKVYELRAKQNEKKEMRTED
;
A
#
# COMPACT_ATOMS: atom_id res chain seq x y z
N HIS A 1 24.27 -6.80 21.52
CA HIS A 1 23.96 -5.74 20.55
C HIS A 1 22.53 -5.88 20.07
N SER A 2 21.85 -4.78 19.76
CA SER A 2 20.51 -4.84 19.16
C SER A 2 20.59 -5.37 17.72
N ILE A 3 19.50 -5.99 17.24
CA ILE A 3 19.40 -6.50 15.85
C ILE A 3 19.70 -5.39 14.84
N ILE A 4 19.27 -4.15 15.14
CA ILE A 4 19.52 -2.96 14.31
C ILE A 4 21.02 -2.74 14.11
N GLN A 5 21.80 -2.76 15.19
CA GLN A 5 23.26 -2.54 15.12
C GLN A 5 23.99 -3.71 14.45
N GLN A 6 23.58 -4.95 14.75
CA GLN A 6 24.22 -6.15 14.18
C GLN A 6 23.97 -6.28 12.67
N SER A 7 22.83 -5.80 12.19
CA SER A 7 22.41 -5.90 10.79
C SER A 7 22.57 -4.60 10.01
N SER A 8 23.18 -3.57 10.61
CA SER A 8 23.34 -2.22 10.04
C SER A 8 22.05 -1.71 9.37
N LEU A 9 20.93 -1.82 10.09
CA LEU A 9 19.63 -1.42 9.58
C LEU A 9 19.43 0.08 9.79
N ASP A 10 19.37 0.82 8.68
CA ASP A 10 18.98 2.23 8.65
C ASP A 10 17.72 2.43 7.81
N PHE A 11 17.03 3.56 8.03
CA PHE A 11 15.99 4.02 7.11
C PHE A 11 16.59 4.29 5.74
N ASN A 12 15.91 3.83 4.70
CA ASN A 12 16.35 4.08 3.35
C ASN A 12 16.00 5.52 2.95
N LYS A 13 17.01 6.39 2.97
CA LYS A 13 16.88 7.84 2.65
C LYS A 13 16.41 8.14 1.23
N LYS A 14 16.39 7.15 0.33
CA LYS A 14 15.86 7.30 -1.04
C LYS A 14 14.35 7.14 -1.11
N LEU A 15 13.72 6.59 -0.06
CA LEU A 15 12.28 6.39 -0.01
C LEU A 15 11.62 7.61 0.62
N SER A 16 10.65 8.19 -0.10
CA SER A 16 9.82 9.30 0.39
C SER A 16 8.46 8.85 0.91
N LEU A 17 8.11 7.57 0.72
CA LEU A 17 6.86 6.95 1.15
C LEU A 17 7.12 5.50 1.57
N ALA A 18 6.40 5.05 2.61
CA ALA A 18 6.46 3.69 3.14
C ALA A 18 7.88 3.23 3.53
N GLU A 19 8.76 4.17 3.87
CA GLU A 19 10.10 3.93 4.40
C GLU A 19 10.06 3.26 5.77
N ASP A 20 9.02 3.55 6.56
CA ASP A 20 8.71 2.90 7.84
C ASP A 20 8.44 1.41 7.66
N SER A 21 7.66 1.08 6.64
CA SER A 21 7.25 -0.28 6.32
C SER A 21 8.39 -1.07 5.69
N ASP A 22 9.19 -0.46 4.81
CA ASP A 22 10.47 -1.03 4.32
C ASP A 22 11.38 -1.39 5.50
N PHE A 23 11.63 -0.43 6.40
CA PHE A 23 12.47 -0.65 7.57
C PHE A 23 11.94 -1.79 8.45
N LEU A 24 10.64 -1.75 8.76
CA LEU A 24 9.99 -2.75 9.61
C LEU A 24 10.08 -4.16 9.00
N ILE A 25 9.84 -4.32 7.70
CA ILE A 25 9.94 -5.61 7.01
C ILE A 25 11.39 -6.13 7.06
N ARG A 26 12.37 -5.29 6.70
CA ARG A 26 13.79 -5.65 6.79
C ARG A 26 14.21 -6.03 8.21
N TYR A 27 13.66 -5.34 9.21
CA TYR A 27 13.89 -5.65 10.61
C TYR A 27 13.27 -6.98 11.03
N ILE A 28 12.00 -7.23 10.70
CA ILE A 28 11.27 -8.45 11.04
C ILE A 28 11.93 -9.69 10.44
N ILE A 29 12.44 -9.61 9.21
CA ILE A 29 13.17 -10.72 8.56
C ILE A 29 14.42 -11.14 9.35
N LYS A 30 15.01 -10.23 10.12
CA LYS A 30 16.18 -10.50 10.97
C LYS A 30 15.80 -10.91 12.40
N CYS A 31 14.52 -10.84 12.77
CA CYS A 31 14.05 -11.15 14.12
C CYS A 31 13.82 -12.65 14.30
N GLY A 32 14.36 -13.21 15.39
CA GLY A 32 14.08 -14.60 15.78
C GLY A 32 12.77 -14.79 16.57
N ARG A 33 12.18 -13.70 17.09
CA ARG A 33 10.94 -13.74 17.88
C ARG A 33 10.19 -12.41 17.80
N ILE A 34 8.87 -12.49 17.69
CA ILE A 34 7.94 -11.36 17.74
C ILE A 34 6.89 -11.66 18.80
N ILE A 35 6.55 -10.67 19.62
CA ILE A 35 5.52 -10.77 20.66
C ILE A 35 4.48 -9.68 20.39
N PHE A 36 3.20 -10.04 20.51
CA PHE A 36 2.09 -9.11 20.37
C PHE A 36 1.50 -8.83 21.75
N SER A 37 1.31 -7.55 22.09
CA SER A 37 0.59 -7.12 23.28
C SER A 37 -0.77 -6.54 22.88
N GLN A 38 -1.78 -6.73 23.73
CA GLN A 38 -3.11 -6.11 23.58
C GLN A 38 -3.17 -4.72 24.22
N GLU A 39 -2.10 -4.30 24.90
CA GLU A 39 -2.03 -2.99 25.54
C GLU A 39 -1.90 -1.88 24.49
N SER A 40 -2.66 -0.79 24.67
CA SER A 40 -2.55 0.40 23.82
C SER A 40 -1.36 1.24 24.29
N CYS A 41 -0.17 0.89 23.80
CA CYS A 41 1.07 1.60 24.13
C CYS A 41 1.46 2.65 23.09
N TYR A 42 0.58 2.93 22.12
CA TYR A 42 0.88 3.81 20.98
C TYR A 42 -0.27 4.79 20.72
N HIS A 43 0.07 6.06 20.62
CA HIS A 43 -0.84 7.13 20.24
C HIS A 43 -0.61 7.52 18.79
N TYR A 44 -1.64 7.45 17.96
CA TYR A 44 -1.58 7.87 16.56
C TYR A 44 -2.25 9.25 16.42
N SER A 45 -1.48 10.26 16.03
CA SER A 45 -2.01 11.59 15.72
C SER A 45 -2.36 11.73 14.24
N THR A 46 -3.38 12.51 13.95
CA THR A 46 -3.90 12.72 12.60
C THR A 46 -3.83 14.19 12.20
N ASP A 47 -2.63 14.70 11.95
CA ASP A 47 -2.45 16.12 11.61
C ASP A 47 -2.98 16.46 10.19
N ALA A 48 -3.58 17.64 10.05
CA ALA A 48 -4.25 18.13 8.83
C ALA A 48 -3.30 18.31 7.62
N GLY A 49 -1.97 18.23 7.81
CA GLY A 49 -0.96 18.39 6.76
C GLY A 49 -0.24 17.10 6.32
N SER A 50 -0.74 15.92 6.70
CA SER A 50 -0.04 14.66 6.41
C SER A 50 0.21 14.46 4.90
N ALA A 51 1.45 14.10 4.55
CA ALA A 51 1.83 13.70 3.20
C ALA A 51 0.94 12.59 2.61
N MET A 52 0.27 11.80 3.46
CA MET A 52 -0.68 10.77 3.03
C MET A 52 -2.00 11.34 2.48
N ARG A 53 -2.43 12.52 2.96
CA ARG A 53 -3.75 13.11 2.69
C ARG A 53 -3.75 14.05 1.50
N THR A 54 -2.72 14.88 1.38
CA THR A 54 -2.61 15.88 0.31
C THR A 54 -2.32 15.22 -1.02
N TYR A 55 -3.20 15.37 -2.01
CA TYR A 55 -2.90 14.97 -3.39
C TYR A 55 -1.76 15.81 -3.95
N ASP A 56 -0.70 15.18 -4.47
CA ASP A 56 0.50 15.87 -4.97
C ASP A 56 0.95 15.43 -6.37
N GLY A 57 0.28 14.44 -6.96
CA GLY A 57 0.60 13.87 -8.27
C GLY A 57 1.75 12.88 -8.27
N LYS A 58 2.44 12.67 -7.14
CA LYS A 58 3.75 12.00 -7.06
C LYS A 58 3.74 10.73 -6.21
N LYS A 59 2.71 10.50 -5.40
CA LYS A 59 2.68 9.33 -4.50
C LYS A 59 2.82 7.99 -5.19
N THR A 60 2.27 7.87 -6.41
CA THR A 60 2.36 6.62 -7.17
C THR A 60 3.80 6.20 -7.40
N GLU A 61 4.69 7.13 -7.76
CA GLU A 61 6.10 6.84 -8.01
C GLU A 61 6.84 6.51 -6.70
N GLY A 62 6.57 7.25 -5.63
CA GLY A 62 7.18 7.00 -4.32
C GLY A 62 6.80 5.63 -3.75
N TYR A 63 5.53 5.24 -3.82
CA TYR A 63 5.11 3.90 -3.42
C TYR A 63 5.69 2.80 -4.31
N LEU A 64 5.73 3.00 -5.63
CA LEU A 64 6.31 2.02 -6.55
C LEU A 64 7.78 1.75 -6.23
N LEU A 65 8.57 2.81 -6.01
CA LEU A 65 9.96 2.71 -5.62
C LEU A 65 10.13 1.98 -4.28
N SER A 66 9.30 2.28 -3.29
CA SER A 66 9.33 1.61 -1.98
C SER A 66 9.00 0.12 -2.12
N LEU A 67 7.94 -0.24 -2.84
CA LEU A 67 7.57 -1.64 -3.05
C LEU A 67 8.64 -2.44 -3.79
N GLN A 68 9.26 -1.86 -4.82
CA GLN A 68 10.36 -2.51 -5.56
C GLN A 68 11.62 -2.63 -4.70
N THR A 69 11.92 -1.61 -3.90
CA THR A 69 13.07 -1.63 -2.98
C THR A 69 12.91 -2.72 -1.93
N THR A 70 11.76 -2.78 -1.27
CA THR A 70 11.47 -3.75 -0.22
C THR A 70 11.36 -5.18 -0.78
N GLN A 71 10.89 -5.35 -2.02
CA GLN A 71 10.85 -6.66 -2.69
C GLN A 71 12.23 -7.33 -2.76
N ASN A 72 13.29 -6.55 -2.92
CA ASN A 72 14.68 -7.06 -2.98
C ASN A 72 15.16 -7.59 -1.62
N ALA A 73 14.49 -7.24 -0.53
CA ALA A 73 14.79 -7.76 0.80
C ALA A 73 14.04 -9.07 1.12
N ILE A 74 13.06 -9.46 0.30
CA ILE A 74 12.25 -10.66 0.51
C ILE A 74 13.06 -11.89 0.03
N PRO A 75 13.34 -12.87 0.91
CA PRO A 75 14.04 -14.09 0.53
C PRO A 75 13.27 -14.92 -0.49
N GLU A 76 13.91 -15.30 -1.60
CA GLU A 76 13.28 -16.10 -2.66
C GLU A 76 12.91 -17.53 -2.22
N ASN A 77 13.59 -18.06 -1.20
CA ASN A 77 13.37 -19.39 -0.67
C ASN A 77 12.25 -19.46 0.38
N ASP A 78 11.71 -18.33 0.84
CA ASP A 78 10.60 -18.26 1.77
C ASP A 78 9.29 -17.95 1.04
N GLN A 79 8.62 -19.01 0.59
CA GLN A 79 7.39 -18.89 -0.19
C GLN A 79 6.24 -18.27 0.61
N GLN A 80 6.19 -18.50 1.93
CA GLN A 80 5.13 -17.95 2.77
C GLN A 80 5.30 -16.44 2.92
N LEU A 81 6.51 -15.99 3.21
CA LEU A 81 6.83 -14.57 3.29
C LEU A 81 6.66 -13.90 1.92
N TYR A 82 7.10 -14.53 0.84
CA TYR A 82 6.87 -14.03 -0.51
C TYR A 82 5.38 -13.80 -0.79
N GLN A 83 4.53 -14.78 -0.51
CA GLN A 83 3.07 -14.65 -0.68
C GLN A 83 2.47 -13.54 0.18
N ALA A 84 2.89 -13.44 1.44
CA ALA A 84 2.45 -12.35 2.33
C ALA A 84 2.85 -10.98 1.76
N TYR A 85 4.04 -10.87 1.18
CA TYR A 85 4.51 -9.64 0.55
C TYR A 85 3.73 -9.32 -0.75
N GLN A 86 3.33 -10.33 -1.54
CA GLN A 86 2.45 -10.09 -2.69
C GLN A 86 1.08 -9.52 -2.26
N VAL A 87 0.52 -9.98 -1.14
CA VAL A 87 -0.70 -9.37 -0.57
C VAL A 87 -0.43 -7.93 -0.13
N TYR A 88 0.71 -7.66 0.50
CA TYR A 88 1.12 -6.31 0.91
C TYR A 88 1.24 -5.33 -0.27
N ILE A 89 1.81 -5.78 -1.40
CA ILE A 89 1.85 -5.01 -2.66
C ILE A 89 0.45 -4.62 -3.12
N LEU A 90 -0.50 -5.55 -3.11
CA LEU A 90 -1.89 -5.26 -3.52
C LEU A 90 -2.61 -4.33 -2.53
N MET A 91 -2.25 -4.35 -1.25
CA MET A 91 -2.75 -3.38 -0.27
C MET A 91 -2.22 -1.98 -0.57
N HIS A 92 -0.96 -1.85 -0.96
CA HIS A 92 -0.39 -0.57 -1.38
C HIS A 92 -0.97 -0.08 -2.69
N LEU A 93 -1.30 -0.97 -3.63
CA LEU A 93 -2.06 -0.60 -4.81
C LEU A 93 -3.40 0.04 -4.43
N ASN A 94 -4.16 -0.56 -3.51
CA ASN A 94 -5.41 0.05 -3.01
C ASN A 94 -5.17 1.44 -2.39
N ILE A 95 -4.10 1.60 -1.59
CA ILE A 95 -3.75 2.89 -0.99
C ILE A 95 -3.47 3.93 -2.07
N MET A 96 -2.62 3.62 -3.05
CA MET A 96 -2.32 4.49 -4.18
C MET A 96 -3.59 4.88 -4.93
N MET A 97 -4.50 3.94 -5.17
CA MET A 97 -5.74 4.23 -5.86
C MET A 97 -6.63 5.20 -5.07
N VAL A 98 -6.75 5.03 -3.76
CA VAL A 98 -7.63 5.85 -2.93
C VAL A 98 -7.04 7.22 -2.60
N ARG A 99 -5.73 7.29 -2.32
CA ARG A 99 -5.04 8.50 -1.86
C ARG A 99 -4.48 9.36 -2.99
N GLU A 100 -4.41 8.82 -4.20
CA GLU A 100 -3.81 9.50 -5.34
C GLU A 100 -4.70 9.51 -6.58
N VAL A 101 -4.91 8.35 -7.21
CA VAL A 101 -5.57 8.26 -8.53
C VAL A 101 -7.05 8.65 -8.45
N PHE A 102 -7.78 8.08 -7.49
CA PHE A 102 -9.21 8.33 -7.26
C PHE A 102 -9.47 9.25 -6.06
N SER A 103 -8.42 9.93 -5.57
CA SER A 103 -8.56 10.95 -4.54
C SER A 103 -9.59 12.02 -4.95
N ALA A 104 -10.31 12.56 -3.96
CA ALA A 104 -11.23 13.68 -4.17
C ALA A 104 -10.51 14.94 -4.66
N GLY A 105 -9.25 15.14 -4.25
CA GLY A 105 -8.41 16.24 -4.72
C GLY A 105 -7.97 16.11 -6.18
N ASN A 106 -8.02 14.91 -6.76
CA ASN A 106 -7.68 14.69 -8.16
C ASN A 106 -8.88 15.00 -9.06
N ARG A 107 -8.84 16.14 -9.76
CA ARG A 107 -9.95 16.67 -10.58
C ARG A 107 -10.00 16.16 -12.02
N VAL A 108 -9.11 15.25 -12.42
CA VAL A 108 -9.14 14.68 -13.78
C VAL A 108 -10.41 13.83 -13.98
N ALA A 109 -10.85 13.73 -15.23
CA ALA A 109 -12.05 12.96 -15.58
C ALA A 109 -11.92 11.49 -15.16
N PHE A 110 -13.03 10.86 -14.80
CA PHE A 110 -13.05 9.47 -14.32
C PHE A 110 -12.43 8.48 -15.33
N SER A 111 -12.67 8.67 -16.62
CA SER A 111 -12.06 7.87 -17.69
C SER A 111 -10.53 7.96 -17.67
N GLU A 112 -9.97 9.13 -17.40
CA GLU A 112 -8.52 9.34 -17.27
C GLU A 112 -7.96 8.67 -16.00
N LYS A 113 -8.71 8.70 -14.88
CA LYS A 113 -8.35 7.93 -13.68
C LYS A 113 -8.30 6.43 -13.95
N VAL A 114 -9.26 5.90 -14.72
CA VAL A 114 -9.27 4.48 -15.13
C VAL A 114 -8.10 4.17 -16.08
N LYS A 115 -7.71 5.08 -16.98
CA LYS A 115 -6.50 4.93 -17.80
C LYS A 115 -5.24 4.90 -16.93
N ALA A 116 -5.14 5.79 -15.94
CA ALA A 116 -4.02 5.81 -14.99
C ALA A 116 -3.91 4.51 -14.19
N LEU A 117 -5.04 3.99 -13.67
CA LEU A 117 -5.12 2.67 -13.04
C LEU A 117 -4.55 1.59 -13.99
N LYS A 118 -5.04 1.51 -15.23
CA LYS A 118 -4.55 0.52 -16.20
C LYS A 118 -3.06 0.67 -16.50
N LYS A 119 -2.55 1.90 -16.55
CA LYS A 119 -1.10 2.17 -16.74
C LYS A 119 -0.31 1.61 -15.56
N ILE A 120 -0.70 1.92 -14.33
CA ILE A 120 -0.04 1.43 -13.11
C ILE A 120 -0.08 -0.10 -13.05
N LEU A 121 -1.19 -0.72 -13.43
CA LEU A 121 -1.29 -2.18 -13.46
C LEU A 121 -0.30 -2.83 -14.41
N ARG A 122 0.26 -2.13 -15.41
CA ARG A 122 1.27 -2.70 -16.31
C ARG A 122 2.65 -2.83 -15.67
N GLU A 123 2.89 -2.19 -14.52
CA GLU A 123 4.14 -2.38 -13.78
C GLU A 123 4.28 -3.84 -13.36
N GLU A 124 5.47 -4.40 -13.57
CA GLU A 124 5.76 -5.82 -13.36
C GLU A 124 5.42 -6.28 -11.94
N ILE A 125 5.70 -5.46 -10.93
CA ILE A 125 5.42 -5.76 -9.53
C ILE A 125 3.94 -6.00 -9.25
N PHE A 126 3.04 -5.24 -9.90
CA PHE A 126 1.60 -5.42 -9.74
C PHE A 126 1.08 -6.60 -10.55
N GLN A 127 1.64 -6.86 -11.74
CA GLN A 127 1.31 -8.07 -12.51
C GLN A 127 1.68 -9.34 -11.74
N LYS A 128 2.90 -9.40 -11.18
CA LYS A 128 3.36 -10.51 -10.33
C LYS A 128 2.47 -10.70 -9.12
N ALA A 129 2.16 -9.62 -8.40
CA ALA A 129 1.31 -9.71 -7.21
C ALA A 129 -0.12 -10.16 -7.54
N LEU A 130 -0.71 -9.63 -8.62
CA LEU A 130 -2.02 -10.06 -9.10
C LEU A 130 -2.03 -11.52 -9.55
N GLN A 131 -0.94 -12.04 -10.11
CA GLN A 131 -0.86 -13.46 -10.47
C GLN A 131 -0.70 -14.35 -9.24
N ALA A 132 0.17 -13.96 -8.31
CA ALA A 132 0.55 -14.76 -7.15
C ALA A 132 -0.57 -14.90 -6.11
N VAL A 133 -1.36 -13.85 -5.88
CA VAL A 133 -2.43 -13.89 -4.87
C VAL A 133 -3.67 -14.60 -5.42
N PRO A 134 -4.17 -15.69 -4.81
CA PRO A 134 -5.32 -16.42 -5.34
C PRO A 134 -6.63 -15.65 -5.14
N VAL A 135 -7.60 -15.89 -6.04
CA VAL A 135 -8.94 -15.29 -5.99
C VAL A 135 -9.66 -15.61 -4.66
N ALA A 136 -9.47 -16.81 -4.12
CA ALA A 136 -10.06 -17.22 -2.85
C ALA A 136 -9.66 -16.32 -1.67
N SER A 137 -8.43 -15.78 -1.69
CA SER A 137 -7.94 -14.84 -0.66
C SER A 137 -8.47 -13.42 -0.83
N CYS A 138 -9.21 -13.14 -1.91
CA CYS A 138 -9.71 -11.79 -2.24
C CYS A 138 -11.17 -11.55 -1.84
N ARG A 139 -11.78 -12.42 -1.01
CA ARG A 139 -13.21 -12.37 -0.68
C ARG A 139 -13.60 -11.34 0.40
N SER A 140 -12.63 -10.70 1.05
CA SER A 140 -12.91 -9.70 2.08
C SER A 140 -13.26 -8.34 1.47
N ALA A 141 -14.01 -7.51 2.21
CA ALA A 141 -14.40 -6.17 1.75
C ALA A 141 -13.21 -5.25 1.42
N ARG A 142 -12.04 -5.48 2.03
CA ARG A 142 -10.78 -4.77 1.75
C ARG A 142 -10.13 -5.24 0.44
N MET A 143 -10.32 -6.51 0.09
CA MET A 143 -9.78 -7.12 -1.14
C MET A 143 -10.72 -7.01 -2.34
N MET A 144 -11.96 -6.55 -2.14
CA MET A 144 -12.95 -6.40 -3.22
C MET A 144 -12.42 -5.64 -4.45
N PRO A 145 -11.68 -4.53 -4.33
CA PRO A 145 -11.10 -3.87 -5.52
C PRO A 145 -10.17 -4.80 -6.30
N ILE A 146 -9.32 -5.57 -5.60
CA ILE A 146 -8.38 -6.54 -6.21
C ILE A 146 -9.15 -7.66 -6.92
N LEU A 147 -10.24 -8.14 -6.34
CA LEU A 147 -11.11 -9.13 -6.97
C LEU A 147 -11.65 -8.61 -8.31
N LEU A 148 -12.13 -7.36 -8.35
CA LEU A 148 -12.60 -6.72 -9.57
C LEU A 148 -11.49 -6.56 -10.61
N LEU A 149 -10.27 -6.21 -10.18
CA LEU A 149 -9.11 -6.10 -11.07
C LEU A 149 -8.75 -7.43 -11.73
N LYS A 150 -8.80 -8.53 -10.98
CA LYS A 150 -8.57 -9.88 -11.51
C LYS A 150 -9.58 -10.28 -12.58
N PHE A 151 -10.82 -9.84 -12.45
CA PHE A 151 -11.87 -10.01 -13.47
C PHE A 151 -11.93 -8.88 -14.50
N GLN A 152 -10.89 -8.03 -14.55
CA GLN A 152 -10.74 -6.92 -15.50
C GLN A 152 -11.91 -5.90 -15.46
N GLN A 153 -12.62 -5.81 -14.33
CA GLN A 153 -13.74 -4.90 -14.12
C GLN A 153 -13.26 -3.50 -13.70
N TYR A 154 -12.46 -2.85 -14.55
CA TYR A 154 -11.73 -1.62 -14.19
C TYR A 154 -12.64 -0.44 -13.84
N TYR A 155 -13.76 -0.27 -14.55
CA TYR A 155 -14.70 0.82 -14.30
C TYR A 155 -15.43 0.65 -12.97
N LEU A 156 -15.91 -0.57 -12.69
CA LEU A 156 -16.53 -0.89 -11.40
C LEU A 156 -15.54 -0.74 -10.25
N CYS A 157 -14.30 -1.23 -10.45
CA CYS A 157 -13.22 -1.06 -9.49
C CYS A 157 -12.93 0.42 -9.20
N GLY A 158 -12.86 1.26 -10.25
CA GLY A 158 -12.71 2.71 -10.11
C GLY A 158 -13.82 3.35 -9.28
N LYS A 159 -15.08 2.91 -9.44
CA LYS A 159 -16.19 3.40 -8.60
C LYS A 159 -16.07 2.99 -7.14
N VAL A 160 -15.59 1.78 -6.86
CA VAL A 160 -15.27 1.37 -5.49
C VAL A 160 -14.19 2.27 -4.89
N TYR A 161 -13.13 2.60 -5.64
CA TYR A 161 -12.09 3.51 -5.16
C TYR A 161 -12.59 4.94 -4.91
N GLU A 162 -13.41 5.52 -5.81
CA GLU A 162 -14.00 6.85 -5.57
C GLU A 162 -14.85 6.87 -4.29
N LEU A 163 -15.64 5.80 -4.06
CA LEU A 163 -16.46 5.68 -2.87
C LEU A 163 -15.60 5.58 -1.60
N ARG A 164 -14.52 4.79 -1.64
CA ARG A 164 -13.57 4.69 -0.53
C ARG A 164 -12.85 6.01 -0.25
N ALA A 165 -12.45 6.74 -1.30
CA ALA A 165 -11.83 8.05 -1.16
C ALA A 165 -12.77 9.04 -0.45
N LYS A 166 -14.04 9.11 -0.86
CA LYS A 166 -15.06 9.95 -0.21
C LYS A 166 -15.35 9.53 1.23
N GLN A 167 -15.34 8.23 1.53
CA GLN A 167 -15.50 7.74 2.90
C GLN A 167 -14.34 8.19 3.81
N ASN A 168 -13.11 8.12 3.30
CA ASN A 168 -11.93 8.54 4.03
C ASN A 168 -11.95 10.05 4.29
N GLU A 169 -12.24 10.85 3.27
CA GLU A 169 -12.35 12.31 3.39
C GLU A 169 -13.39 12.74 4.43
N LYS A 170 -14.60 12.14 4.39
CA LYS A 170 -15.65 12.41 5.39
C LYS A 170 -15.25 12.04 6.81
N LYS A 171 -14.50 10.94 6.97
CA LYS A 171 -14.02 10.50 8.28
C LYS A 171 -12.96 11.47 8.82
N GLU A 172 -12.07 11.93 7.95
CA GLU A 172 -11.00 12.85 8.29
C GLU A 172 -11.56 14.22 8.71
N MET A 173 -12.53 14.77 7.97
CA MET A 173 -13.21 16.03 8.35
C MET A 173 -13.88 15.96 9.73
N ARG A 174 -14.52 14.83 10.07
CA ARG A 174 -15.17 14.63 11.38
C ARG A 174 -14.22 14.51 12.57
N THR A 175 -12.92 14.33 12.31
CA THR A 175 -11.90 14.20 13.36
C THR A 175 -11.17 15.53 13.59
N GLU A 176 -11.44 16.54 12.75
CA GLU A 176 -10.91 17.90 12.84
C GLU A 176 -11.87 18.86 13.58
N ASP A 177 -13.13 18.46 13.75
CA ASP A 177 -14.16 19.13 14.57
C ASP A 177 -14.13 18.65 16.04
#